data_AF-A0A942J1M0-F1
#
_entry.id   AF-A0A942J1M0-F1
#
_cell.length_a   1.000
_cell.length_b   1.000
_cell.length_c   1.000
_cell.angle_alpha   90.00
_cell.angle_beta   90.00
_cell.angle_gamma   90.00
#
_symmetry.space_group_name_H-M   'P 1'
#
loop_
_entity.id
_entity.type
_entity.pdbx_description
1 polymer ?
#
loop_
_entity_poly.entity_id
_entity_poly.type
_entity_poly.pdbx_seq_one_letter_code
_entity_poly.pdbx_strand_id
1 'polypeptide(L)'
;MKRAQIQLEEEVYDLLRHRAFKEKKSIAGVIREIVKKDISQPDRHRTFSVKDFTFIGSGHSKQGRLKPISERHDEALEEVLQK
;
A
#
# COMPACT_ATOMS: atom_id res chain seq x y z
N MET A 1 -13.04 13.32 22.83
CA MET A 1 -13.43 14.24 21.74
C MET A 1 -12.57 15.48 21.82
N LYS A 2 -11.90 15.87 20.73
CA LYS A 2 -11.17 17.14 20.62
C LYS A 2 -11.82 17.95 19.49
N ARG A 3 -12.00 19.26 19.67
CA ARG A 3 -12.62 20.14 18.67
C ARG A 3 -11.53 20.72 17.79
N ALA A 4 -11.72 20.64 16.48
CA ALA A 4 -10.87 21.27 15.48
C ALA A 4 -11.73 22.16 14.58
N GLN A 5 -11.16 23.29 14.15
CA GLN A 5 -11.70 24.12 13.08
C GLN A 5 -10.77 23.96 11.89
N ILE A 6 -11.35 23.74 10.71
CA ILE A 6 -10.63 23.60 9.46
C ILE A 6 -11.28 24.54 8.44
N GLN A 7 -10.46 25.11 7.58
CA GLN A 7 -10.92 25.86 6.43
C GLN A 7 -10.97 24.91 5.23
N LEU A 8 -12.03 25.00 4.45
CA LEU A 8 -12.23 24.21 3.24
C LEU A 8 -12.52 25.17 2.09
N GLU A 9 -12.11 24.78 0.90
CA GLU A 9 -12.57 25.43 -0.32
C GLU A 9 -14.09 25.23 -0.47
N GLU A 10 -14.75 26.21 -1.08
CA GLU A 10 -16.21 26.23 -1.22
C GLU A 10 -16.71 25.02 -2.01
N GLU A 11 -16.03 24.66 -3.10
CA GLU A 11 -16.34 23.49 -3.93
C GLU A 11 -16.29 22.19 -3.12
N VAL A 12 -15.29 22.06 -2.24
CA VAL A 12 -15.12 20.88 -1.37
C VAL A 12 -16.22 20.84 -0.32
N TYR A 13 -16.58 22.00 0.25
CA TYR A 13 -17.68 22.08 1.21
C TYR A 13 -19.02 21.66 0.58
N ASP A 14 -19.30 22.09 -0.64
CA ASP A 14 -20.52 21.73 -1.35
C ASP A 14 -20.59 20.23 -1.66
N LEU A 15 -19.47 19.62 -2.06
CA LEU A 15 -19.39 18.17 -2.24
C LEU A 15 -19.70 17.42 -0.95
N LEU A 16 -19.12 17.86 0.18
CA LEU A 16 -19.38 17.28 1.50
C LEU A 16 -20.84 17.44 1.90
N ARG A 17 -21.45 18.60 1.63
CA ARG A 17 -22.86 18.89 1.93
C ARG A 17 -23.80 17.98 1.14
N HIS A 18 -23.58 17.84 -0.17
CA HIS A 18 -24.37 16.95 -1.01
C HIS A 18 -24.29 15.50 -0.55
N ARG A 19 -23.07 15.05 -0.20
CA ARG A 19 -22.85 13.70 0.31
C ARG A 19 -23.55 13.47 1.64
N ALA A 20 -23.44 14.42 2.57
CA ALA A 20 -24.10 14.35 3.87
C ALA A 20 -25.63 14.25 3.74
N PHE A 21 -26.21 15.03 2.82
CA PHE A 21 -27.63 14.95 2.50
C PHE A 21 -28.02 13.57 1.94
N LYS A 22 -27.29 13.08 0.94
CA LYS A 22 -27.54 11.78 0.31
C LYS A 22 -27.44 10.61 1.30
N GLU A 23 -26.47 10.66 2.20
CA GLU A 23 -26.24 9.61 3.21
C GLU A 23 -27.10 9.80 4.48
N LYS A 24 -27.90 10.86 4.59
CA LYS A 24 -28.67 11.22 5.79
C LYS A 24 -27.81 11.30 7.06
N LYS A 25 -26.59 11.83 6.93
CA LYS A 25 -25.61 12.00 8.02
C LYS A 25 -25.30 13.48 8.22
N SER A 26 -24.77 13.82 9.39
CA SER A 26 -24.16 15.14 9.58
C SER A 26 -22.88 15.27 8.75
N ILE A 27 -22.56 16.48 8.29
CA ILE A 27 -21.30 16.78 7.59
C ILE A 27 -20.10 16.35 8.43
N ALA A 28 -20.12 16.63 9.72
CA ALA A 28 -19.06 16.18 10.64
C ALA A 28 -18.94 14.65 10.72
N GLY A 29 -20.04 13.91 10.56
CA GLY A 29 -20.03 12.45 10.45
C GLY A 29 -19.33 11.96 9.20
N VAL A 30 -19.67 12.54 8.05
CA VAL A 30 -19.02 12.24 6.76
C VAL A 30 -17.52 12.53 6.81
N ILE A 31 -17.13 13.71 7.35
CA ILE A 31 -15.72 14.08 7.50
C ILE A 31 -14.98 13.06 8.36
N ARG A 32 -15.55 12.65 9.51
CA ARG A 32 -14.92 11.64 10.38
C ARG A 32 -14.75 10.30 9.67
N GLU A 33 -15.71 9.87 8.88
CA GLU A 33 -15.61 8.61 8.11
C GLU A 33 -14.51 8.68 7.06
N ILE A 34 -14.41 9.80 6.33
CA ILE A 34 -13.35 10.02 5.33
C ILE A 34 -11.98 10.00 6.00
N VAL A 35 -11.79 10.84 7.02
CA VAL A 35 -10.53 10.94 7.76
C VAL A 35 -10.15 9.60 8.39
N LYS A 36 -11.10 8.89 8.98
CA LYS A 36 -10.86 7.55 9.54
C LYS A 36 -10.44 6.58 8.44
N LYS A 37 -11.12 6.55 7.29
CA LYS A 37 -10.79 5.63 6.18
C LYS A 37 -9.41 5.91 5.60
N ASP A 38 -9.00 7.17 5.57
CA ASP A 38 -7.70 7.58 5.03
C ASP A 38 -6.58 7.24 6.01
N ILE A 39 -6.72 7.63 7.29
CA ILE A 39 -5.73 7.33 8.33
C ILE A 39 -5.67 5.83 8.68
N SER A 40 -6.79 5.11 8.61
CA SER A 40 -6.84 3.67 8.93
C SER A 40 -6.43 2.79 7.76
N GLN A 41 -6.16 3.34 6.57
CA GLN A 41 -5.41 2.58 5.58
C GLN A 41 -3.96 2.61 6.07
N PRO A 42 -3.41 1.52 6.66
CA PRO A 42 -1.96 1.42 6.73
C PRO A 42 -1.48 1.61 5.31
N ASP A 43 -0.48 2.47 5.14
CA ASP A 43 0.23 2.73 3.88
C ASP A 43 0.03 1.50 3.01
N ARG A 44 -0.86 1.59 2.01
CA ARG A 44 -1.04 0.47 1.10
C ARG A 44 0.32 0.36 0.48
N HIS A 45 1.14 -0.56 1.00
CA HIS A 45 2.43 -0.91 0.45
C HIS A 45 2.13 -1.03 -1.02
N ARG A 46 2.58 -0.03 -1.79
CA ARG A 46 2.41 -0.04 -3.22
C ARG A 46 3.06 -1.35 -3.59
N THR A 47 2.25 -2.32 -4.01
CA THR A 47 2.75 -3.65 -4.36
C THR A 47 3.50 -3.40 -5.65
N PHE A 48 4.76 -3.00 -5.51
CA PHE A 48 5.61 -2.75 -6.64
C PHE A 48 5.74 -4.08 -7.36
N SER A 49 5.19 -4.11 -8.56
CA SER A 49 5.42 -5.22 -9.46
C SER A 49 6.83 -5.10 -10.00
N VAL A 50 7.45 -6.22 -10.33
CA VAL A 50 8.71 -6.24 -11.09
C VAL A 50 8.61 -5.37 -12.36
N LYS A 51 7.42 -5.25 -12.96
CA LYS A 51 7.14 -4.38 -14.11
C LYS A 51 7.38 -2.88 -13.85
N ASP A 52 7.33 -2.46 -12.59
CA ASP A 52 7.57 -1.07 -12.18
C ASP A 52 9.07 -0.74 -12.15
N PHE A 53 9.95 -1.75 -12.23
CA PHE A 53 11.40 -1.61 -12.24
C PHE A 53 12.00 -2.03 -13.59
N THR A 54 11.85 -1.18 -14.60
CA THR A 54 12.31 -1.44 -15.98
C THR A 54 13.83 -1.61 -16.11
N PHE A 55 14.60 -1.23 -15.09
CA PHE A 55 16.06 -1.36 -15.03
C PHE A 55 16.54 -2.63 -14.29
N ILE A 56 15.67 -3.30 -13.53
CA ILE A 56 16.05 -4.47 -12.74
C ILE A 56 15.63 -5.74 -13.50
N GLY A 57 16.60 -6.56 -13.90
CA GLY A 57 16.32 -7.90 -14.41
C GLY A 57 15.81 -8.80 -13.28
N SER A 58 14.61 -9.35 -13.42
CA SER A 58 14.09 -10.36 -12.51
C SER A 58 14.37 -11.76 -13.05
N GLY A 59 14.96 -12.62 -12.22
CA GLY A 59 15.11 -14.04 -12.49
C GLY A 59 14.73 -14.87 -11.26
N HIS A 60 14.26 -16.09 -11.47
CA HIS A 60 14.07 -17.06 -10.41
C HIS A 60 15.16 -18.12 -10.50
N SER A 61 15.93 -18.31 -9.43
CA SER A 61 16.82 -19.46 -9.32
C SER A 61 15.99 -20.73 -9.07
N LYS A 62 16.34 -21.83 -9.74
CA LYS A 62 15.74 -23.14 -9.47
C LYS A 62 16.14 -23.56 -8.06
N GLN A 63 15.18 -23.49 -7.15
CA GLN A 63 15.39 -23.75 -5.74
C GLN A 63 15.57 -25.27 -5.49
N GLY A 64 16.73 -25.67 -4.99
CA GLY A 64 17.13 -27.06 -4.74
C GLY A 64 17.04 -27.49 -3.29
N ARG A 65 17.97 -28.34 -2.84
CA ARG A 65 18.06 -28.81 -1.44
C ARG A 65 18.52 -27.69 -0.48
N LEU A 66 19.30 -26.74 -0.99
CA LEU A 66 19.89 -25.63 -0.24
C LEU A 66 19.03 -24.35 -0.29
N LYS A 67 17.72 -24.48 -0.07
CA LYS A 67 16.84 -23.31 0.04
C LYS A 67 17.09 -22.57 1.36
N PRO A 68 17.10 -21.22 1.36
CA PRO A 68 17.03 -20.36 0.18
C PRO A 68 18.42 -20.21 -0.47
N ILE A 69 18.50 -20.43 -1.80
CA ILE A 69 19.78 -20.28 -2.53
C ILE A 69 20.35 -18.86 -2.37
N SER A 70 19.49 -17.86 -2.15
CA SER A 70 19.90 -16.47 -1.91
C SER A 70 20.81 -16.28 -0.70
N GLU A 71 20.77 -17.19 0.27
CA GLU A 71 21.59 -17.12 1.49
C GLU A 71 22.77 -18.08 1.44
N ARG A 72 22.77 -19.02 0.48
CA ARG A 72 23.68 -20.18 0.40
C ARG A 72 24.19 -20.39 -1.02
N HIS A 73 24.56 -19.27 -1.65
CA HIS A 73 24.93 -19.22 -3.06
C HIS A 73 26.17 -20.05 -3.36
N ASP A 74 27.17 -19.98 -2.48
CA ASP A 74 28.46 -20.63 -2.68
C ASP A 74 28.33 -22.15 -2.56
N GLU A 75 27.59 -22.64 -1.55
CA GLU A 75 27.38 -24.09 -1.39
C GLU A 75 26.49 -24.67 -2.49
N ALA A 76 25.52 -23.88 -2.99
CA ALA A 76 24.69 -24.28 -4.12
C ALA A 76 25.50 -24.35 -5.43
N LEU A 77 26.50 -23.49 -5.60
CA LEU A 77 27.41 -23.55 -6.76
C LEU A 77 28.33 -24.78 -6.66
N GLU A 78 28.85 -25.07 -5.47
CA GLU A 78 29.71 -26.23 -5.23
C GLU A 78 28.98 -27.56 -5.49
N GLU A 79 27.71 -27.70 -5.06
CA GLU A 79 26.89 -28.89 -5.34
C GLU A 79 26.71 -29.15 -6.85
N VAL A 80 26.65 -28.10 -7.67
CA VAL A 80 26.52 -28.22 -9.13
C VAL A 80 27.88 -28.56 -9.77
N LEU A 81 28.98 -28.01 -9.27
CA LEU A 81 30.32 -28.26 -9.81
C LEU A 81 30.85 -29.65 -9.47
N GLN A 82 30.40 -30.26 -8.37
CA GLN A 82 30.78 -31.61 -7.95
C GLN A 82 29.95 -32.72 -8.62
N LYS A 83 29.00 -32.38 -9.49
CA LYS A 83 28.07 -33.32 -10.13
C LYS A 83 28.34 -33.45 -11.62
#